data_AF-A0A164BDY8-F1
#
_entry.id   AF-A0A164BDY8-F1
#
_cell.length_a   1.000
_cell.length_b   1.000
_cell.length_c   1.000
_cell.angle_alpha   90.00
_cell.angle_beta   90.00
_cell.angle_gamma   90.00
#
_symmetry.space_group_name_H-M   'P 1'
#
loop_
_entity.id
_entity.type
_entity.pdbx_description
1 polymer ?
#
loop_
_entity_poly.entity_id
_entity_poly.type
_entity_poly.pdbx_seq_one_letter_code
_entity_poly.pdbx_strand_id
1 'polypeptide(L)'
;MPDQHLPAPSDESSPFDDLLRGQEGAAESHFTTAFRGYDKGEVDAALSELTTRLRIQGEELAQLKDRHRRAIDSAQAQSSRRVEELEAELAVANAQAANAEEQVQTLTEELLGASGESANRRRFEEVLHVAEEQASLLIKNASIQADRLLEAAHAEIQTRRQEAQADADAIVARAEHDAQQVRLATETERTAHEAQLERERAHAAEKVSQAEQEAAAIRTESEKGAAALRSLVARETEQARAEAEEAVRELRMRALEFEESLTRRQDDAQQEFLMLHNQAVAHAERITKDANEQVASSLEHAQRITAKADDFDRLMRAQAQQIEADAHLKAREQLDRARVRAQQIIDTVTAHSESVLRDAEDRTRQLRWQQHQLTSFMSEVRELMRGEAAGGAETAKASDADESATLDEDASSVTEAAPGFGPADVEPDLDDVAEPDAVAETEDEPEAEAEAEAAAERSDAR
;
A
#
# COMPACT_ATOMS: atom_id res chain seq x y z
N MET A 1 81.90 -52.33 69.69
CA MET A 1 81.70 -52.50 68.24
C MET A 1 80.60 -51.56 67.84
N PRO A 2 80.81 -50.64 66.88
CA PRO A 2 79.78 -49.71 66.43
C PRO A 2 78.88 -50.37 65.37
N ASP A 3 77.60 -50.00 65.35
CA ASP A 3 76.69 -50.37 64.27
C ASP A 3 77.11 -49.70 62.95
N GLN A 4 77.03 -50.44 61.85
CA GLN A 4 77.15 -49.90 60.50
C GLN A 4 75.76 -49.87 59.86
N HIS A 5 75.22 -48.66 59.66
CA HIS A 5 74.09 -48.46 58.76
C HIS A 5 74.49 -48.90 57.34
N LEU A 6 73.73 -49.81 56.75
CA LEU A 6 73.64 -49.86 55.30
C LEU A 6 72.77 -48.68 54.83
N PRO A 7 73.18 -47.89 53.83
CA PRO A 7 72.27 -46.98 53.16
C PRO A 7 71.20 -47.79 52.41
N ALA A 8 69.96 -47.31 52.43
CA ALA A 8 68.94 -47.82 51.53
C ALA A 8 69.32 -47.47 50.07
N PRO A 9 68.94 -48.30 49.08
CA PRO A 9 68.99 -47.86 47.69
C PRO A 9 68.07 -46.64 47.54
N SER A 10 68.61 -45.55 46.97
CA SER A 10 67.83 -44.39 46.59
C SER A 10 66.86 -44.75 45.45
N ASP A 11 65.70 -44.10 45.43
CA ASP A 11 64.77 -44.14 44.29
C ASP A 11 65.41 -43.49 43.05
N GLU A 12 66.25 -44.24 42.34
CA GLU A 12 66.65 -43.91 40.97
C GLU A 12 65.45 -44.15 40.06
N SER A 13 64.61 -43.12 39.93
CA SER A 13 63.54 -43.06 38.94
C SER A 13 64.13 -43.33 37.56
N SER A 14 63.78 -44.48 36.98
CA SER A 14 64.33 -44.94 35.71
C SER A 14 64.12 -43.90 34.62
N PRO A 15 65.05 -43.71 33.66
CA PRO A 15 64.81 -42.84 32.50
C PRO A 15 63.64 -43.31 31.62
N PHE A 16 63.12 -44.52 31.85
CA PHE A 16 61.86 -45.01 31.26
C PHE A 16 60.62 -44.53 32.03
N ASP A 17 60.73 -44.35 33.34
CA ASP A 17 59.66 -43.91 34.25
C ASP A 17 59.37 -42.41 34.10
N ASP A 18 60.41 -41.58 33.94
CA ASP A 18 60.27 -40.19 33.51
C ASP A 18 59.75 -40.06 32.06
N LEU A 19 59.95 -41.08 31.22
CA LEU A 19 59.39 -41.13 29.87
C LEU A 19 57.88 -41.41 29.90
N LEU A 20 57.43 -42.38 30.71
CA LEU A 20 56.00 -42.60 30.97
C LEU A 20 55.36 -41.34 31.57
N ARG A 21 55.96 -40.77 32.62
CA ARG A 21 55.46 -39.53 33.27
C ARG A 21 55.40 -38.34 32.32
N GLY A 22 56.37 -38.23 31.40
CA GLY A 22 56.36 -37.23 30.32
C GLY A 22 55.27 -37.47 29.27
N GLN A 23 54.82 -38.72 29.11
CA GLN A 23 53.72 -39.12 28.23
C GLN A 23 52.35 -39.00 28.90
N GLU A 24 52.23 -39.25 30.20
CA GLU A 24 51.05 -38.91 31.03
C GLU A 24 50.84 -37.39 31.12
N GLY A 25 51.93 -36.62 31.12
CA GLY A 25 51.90 -35.15 31.02
C GLY A 25 51.46 -34.62 29.65
N ALA A 26 51.35 -35.47 28.63
CA ALA A 26 50.79 -35.10 27.33
C ALA A 26 49.25 -35.21 27.37
N ALA A 27 48.63 -34.33 28.17
CA ALA A 27 47.18 -34.23 28.26
C ALA A 27 46.54 -34.14 26.87
N GLU A 28 45.58 -35.01 26.60
CA GLU A 28 44.90 -35.12 25.30
C GLU A 28 44.38 -33.74 24.86
N SER A 29 44.91 -33.24 23.75
CA SER A 29 44.70 -31.85 23.31
C SER A 29 43.35 -31.73 22.59
N HIS A 30 42.27 -31.82 23.37
CA HIS A 30 40.88 -31.75 22.90
C HIS A 30 40.51 -30.33 22.44
N PHE A 31 40.79 -30.04 21.16
CA PHE A 31 40.42 -28.77 20.51
C PHE A 31 38.91 -28.54 20.50
N THR A 32 38.47 -27.33 20.86
CA THR A 32 37.06 -26.94 20.77
C THR A 32 36.60 -26.85 19.31
N THR A 33 35.30 -27.06 19.07
CA THR A 33 34.72 -27.03 17.71
C THR A 33 33.82 -25.82 17.52
N ALA A 34 34.24 -24.90 16.66
CA ALA A 34 33.47 -23.77 16.19
C ALA A 34 32.57 -24.14 15.00
N PHE A 35 31.72 -23.21 14.55
CA PHE A 35 30.65 -23.39 13.55
C PHE A 35 31.07 -23.95 12.15
N ARG A 36 32.37 -24.15 11.89
CA ARG A 36 32.91 -24.72 10.64
C ARG A 36 34.13 -25.66 10.83
N GLY A 37 34.45 -26.07 12.05
CA GLY A 37 35.63 -26.89 12.36
C GLY A 37 36.27 -26.51 13.71
N TYR A 38 37.45 -27.05 14.01
CA TYR A 38 38.19 -26.75 15.24
C TYR A 38 38.53 -25.25 15.37
N ASP A 39 38.65 -24.76 16.61
CA ASP A 39 39.10 -23.39 16.84
C ASP A 39 40.55 -23.22 16.36
N LYS A 40 40.74 -22.24 15.48
CA LYS A 40 42.04 -22.00 14.84
C LYS A 40 43.07 -21.45 15.83
N GLY A 41 42.66 -20.64 16.82
CA GLY A 41 43.57 -20.08 17.81
C GLY A 41 44.15 -21.16 18.72
N GLU A 42 43.32 -22.11 19.16
CA GLU A 42 43.77 -23.27 19.96
C GLU A 42 44.72 -24.18 19.16
N VAL A 43 44.40 -24.45 17.89
CA VAL A 43 45.23 -25.28 17.00
C VAL A 43 46.56 -24.61 16.65
N ASP A 44 46.56 -23.32 16.27
CA ASP A 44 47.78 -22.56 15.97
C ASP A 44 48.68 -22.43 17.23
N ALA A 45 48.08 -22.28 18.42
CA ALA A 45 48.82 -22.25 19.68
C ALA A 45 49.50 -23.60 19.98
N ALA A 46 48.77 -24.71 19.92
CA ALA A 46 49.32 -26.05 20.15
C ALA A 46 50.40 -26.42 19.12
N LEU A 47 50.22 -26.03 17.85
CA LEU A 47 51.25 -26.17 16.81
C LEU A 47 52.52 -25.36 17.14
N SER A 48 52.37 -24.15 17.68
CA SER A 48 53.52 -23.31 18.08
C SER A 48 54.28 -23.91 19.27
N GLU A 49 53.58 -24.49 20.24
CA GLU A 49 54.20 -25.16 21.39
C GLU A 49 54.90 -26.45 20.96
N LEU A 50 54.24 -27.31 20.17
CA LEU A 50 54.83 -28.53 19.63
C LEU A 50 56.08 -28.23 18.79
N THR A 51 56.04 -27.20 17.95
CA THR A 51 57.20 -26.75 17.16
C THR A 51 58.34 -26.28 18.07
N THR A 52 58.03 -25.58 19.16
CA THR A 52 59.01 -25.14 20.15
C THR A 52 59.63 -26.31 20.91
N ARG A 53 58.80 -27.29 21.32
CA ARG A 53 59.21 -28.51 22.02
C ARG A 53 60.12 -29.38 21.13
N LEU A 54 59.76 -29.56 19.85
CA LEU A 54 60.59 -30.25 18.85
C LEU A 54 61.94 -29.56 18.63
N ARG A 55 62.00 -28.22 18.60
CA ARG A 55 63.26 -27.48 18.50
C ARG A 55 64.17 -27.75 19.71
N ILE A 56 63.62 -27.69 20.92
CA ILE A 56 64.37 -27.94 22.17
C ILE A 56 64.90 -29.38 22.18
N GLN A 57 64.07 -30.38 21.91
CA GLN A 57 64.49 -31.79 21.83
C GLN A 57 65.54 -32.02 20.73
N GLY A 58 65.46 -31.30 19.60
CA GLY A 58 66.48 -31.32 18.55
C GLY A 58 67.84 -30.76 19.03
N GLU A 59 67.83 -29.68 19.80
CA GLU A 59 69.02 -29.06 20.40
C GLU A 59 69.63 -29.95 21.50
N GLU A 60 68.80 -30.63 22.31
CA GLU A 60 69.22 -31.61 23.31
C GLU A 60 69.86 -32.85 22.66
N LEU A 61 69.23 -33.42 21.62
CA LEU A 61 69.78 -34.55 20.87
C LEU A 61 71.09 -34.19 20.16
N ALA A 62 71.25 -32.95 19.70
CA ALA A 62 72.52 -32.47 19.15
C ALA A 62 73.61 -32.42 20.24
N GLN A 63 73.32 -31.83 21.41
CA GLN A 63 74.25 -31.81 22.54
C GLN A 63 74.64 -33.22 23.02
N LEU A 64 73.68 -34.15 23.07
CA LEU A 64 73.92 -35.51 23.56
C LEU A 64 74.83 -36.30 22.59
N LYS A 65 74.60 -36.17 21.28
CA LYS A 65 75.51 -36.71 20.24
C LYS A 65 76.92 -36.14 20.36
N ASP A 66 77.05 -34.83 20.60
CA ASP A 66 78.33 -34.16 20.78
C ASP A 66 79.08 -34.65 22.04
N ARG A 67 78.37 -34.90 23.15
CA ARG A 67 78.94 -35.50 24.37
C ARG A 67 79.44 -36.92 24.11
N HIS A 68 78.62 -37.77 23.47
CA HIS A 68 79.04 -39.14 23.11
C HIS A 68 80.24 -39.17 22.18
N ARG A 69 80.28 -38.30 21.16
CA ARG A 69 81.43 -38.21 20.25
C ARG A 69 82.72 -37.89 21.01
N ARG A 70 82.71 -36.86 21.86
CA ARG A 70 83.88 -36.46 22.68
C ARG A 70 84.32 -37.55 23.66
N ALA A 71 83.39 -38.39 24.14
CA ALA A 71 83.71 -39.54 24.98
C ALA A 71 84.35 -40.71 24.19
N ILE A 72 83.94 -40.93 22.94
CA ILE A 72 84.58 -41.91 22.05
C ILE A 72 85.98 -41.42 21.66
N ASP A 73 86.11 -40.15 21.23
CA ASP A 73 87.39 -39.55 20.84
C ASP A 73 88.42 -39.60 22.00
N SER A 74 87.98 -39.37 23.25
CA SER A 74 88.86 -39.44 24.42
C SER A 74 89.22 -40.86 24.84
N ALA A 75 88.29 -41.82 24.77
CA ALA A 75 88.57 -43.23 25.02
C ALA A 75 89.56 -43.81 23.98
N GLN A 76 89.41 -43.43 22.70
CA GLN A 76 90.36 -43.78 21.65
C GLN A 76 91.76 -43.22 21.95
N ALA A 77 91.86 -41.93 22.30
CA ALA A 77 93.13 -41.29 22.66
C ALA A 77 93.78 -41.84 23.96
N GLN A 78 93.01 -42.45 24.86
CA GLN A 78 93.55 -43.21 25.99
C GLN A 78 94.08 -44.58 25.54
N SER A 79 93.33 -45.29 24.68
CA SER A 79 93.74 -46.60 24.16
C SER A 79 95.03 -46.54 23.34
N SER A 80 95.21 -45.53 22.48
CA SER A 80 96.44 -45.39 21.67
C SER A 80 97.68 -45.17 22.53
N ARG A 81 97.58 -44.30 23.56
CA ARG A 81 98.68 -44.07 24.51
C ARG A 81 99.07 -45.35 25.25
N ARG A 82 98.10 -46.18 25.67
CA ARG A 82 98.43 -47.42 26.37
C ARG A 82 99.08 -48.46 25.44
N VAL A 83 98.80 -48.42 24.14
CA VAL A 83 99.55 -49.20 23.13
C VAL A 83 100.97 -48.65 22.97
N GLU A 84 101.15 -47.34 22.80
CA GLU A 84 102.47 -46.69 22.71
C GLU A 84 103.36 -46.99 23.94
N GLU A 85 102.78 -46.99 25.14
CA GLU A 85 103.45 -47.38 26.39
C GLU A 85 103.89 -48.87 26.37
N LEU A 86 103.00 -49.78 25.97
CA LEU A 86 103.29 -51.23 25.92
C LEU A 86 104.32 -51.57 24.83
N GLU A 87 104.30 -50.89 23.69
CA GLU A 87 105.32 -51.03 22.64
C GLU A 87 106.70 -50.55 23.13
N ALA A 88 106.76 -49.47 23.92
CA ALA A 88 107.99 -49.02 24.57
C ALA A 88 108.49 -49.99 25.66
N GLU A 89 107.59 -50.52 26.49
CA GLU A 89 107.90 -51.57 27.49
C GLU A 89 108.51 -52.82 26.80
N LEU A 90 107.93 -53.27 25.68
CA LEU A 90 108.43 -54.40 24.88
C LEU A 90 109.79 -54.11 24.22
N ALA A 91 110.01 -52.91 23.71
CA ALA A 91 111.29 -52.51 23.11
C ALA A 91 112.44 -52.56 24.15
N VAL A 92 112.18 -52.13 25.39
CA VAL A 92 113.15 -52.21 26.49
C VAL A 92 113.43 -53.67 26.89
N ALA A 93 112.39 -54.51 26.98
CA ALA A 93 112.55 -55.93 27.32
C ALA A 93 113.40 -56.68 26.26
N ASN A 94 113.14 -56.45 24.97
CA ASN A 94 113.92 -57.05 23.88
C ASN A 94 115.39 -56.57 23.89
N ALA A 95 115.65 -55.30 24.21
CA ALA A 95 117.02 -54.81 24.37
C ALA A 95 117.75 -55.48 25.55
N GLN A 96 117.07 -55.75 26.67
CA GLN A 96 117.65 -56.48 27.80
C GLN A 96 117.99 -57.93 27.44
N ALA A 97 117.13 -58.61 26.67
CA ALA A 97 117.41 -59.96 26.19
C ALA A 97 118.67 -60.02 25.29
N ALA A 98 118.77 -59.13 24.31
CA ALA A 98 119.94 -59.07 23.41
C ALA A 98 121.26 -58.81 24.17
N ASN A 99 121.26 -57.91 25.16
CA ASN A 99 122.43 -57.66 26.02
C ASN A 99 122.83 -58.89 26.85
N ALA A 100 121.87 -59.74 27.26
CA ALA A 100 122.15 -60.98 27.97
C ALA A 100 122.75 -62.06 27.03
N GLU A 101 122.28 -62.14 25.78
CA GLU A 101 122.86 -63.03 24.76
C GLU A 101 124.32 -62.67 24.43
N GLU A 102 124.66 -61.38 24.33
CA GLU A 102 126.03 -60.91 24.10
C GLU A 102 126.97 -61.23 25.29
N GLN A 103 126.47 -61.14 26.52
CA GLN A 103 127.21 -61.56 27.73
C GLN A 103 127.48 -63.08 27.75
N VAL A 104 126.54 -63.90 27.28
CA VAL A 104 126.75 -65.36 27.15
C VAL A 104 127.79 -65.67 26.06
N GLN A 105 127.78 -64.93 24.94
CA GLN A 105 128.76 -65.13 23.86
C GLN A 105 130.19 -64.76 24.30
N THR A 106 130.38 -63.59 24.92
CA THR A 106 131.70 -63.16 25.41
C THR A 106 132.30 -64.10 26.47
N LEU A 107 131.50 -64.58 27.42
CA LEU A 107 131.92 -65.62 28.37
C LEU A 107 132.29 -66.95 27.67
N THR A 108 131.64 -67.28 26.56
CA THR A 108 131.94 -68.48 25.76
C THR A 108 133.29 -68.32 25.02
N GLU A 109 133.61 -67.12 24.51
CA GLU A 109 134.91 -66.83 23.88
C GLU A 109 136.06 -66.83 24.89
N GLU A 110 135.87 -66.30 26.10
CA GLU A 110 136.86 -66.40 27.18
C GLU A 110 137.20 -67.86 27.54
N LEU A 111 136.18 -68.73 27.60
CA LEU A 111 136.38 -70.17 27.81
C LEU A 111 137.17 -70.84 26.67
N LEU A 112 136.91 -70.46 25.41
CA LEU A 112 137.62 -70.99 24.24
C LEU A 112 139.11 -70.59 24.22
N GLY A 113 139.47 -69.45 24.81
CA GLY A 113 140.85 -69.00 24.95
C GLY A 113 141.72 -69.87 25.87
N ALA A 114 141.13 -70.56 26.86
CA ALA A 114 141.83 -71.27 27.94
C ALA A 114 142.38 -72.66 27.55
N SER A 115 142.89 -72.83 26.32
CA SER A 115 143.19 -74.12 25.69
C SER A 115 144.52 -74.78 26.09
N GLY A 116 144.77 -75.01 27.40
CA GLY A 116 146.13 -75.26 27.89
C GLY A 116 146.41 -76.19 29.08
N GLU A 117 145.65 -77.26 29.37
CA GLU A 117 146.21 -78.39 30.16
C GLU A 117 145.35 -79.67 30.12
N SER A 118 145.99 -80.86 30.07
CA SER A 118 145.29 -82.15 29.92
C SER A 118 144.66 -82.69 31.22
N ALA A 119 145.10 -82.20 32.39
CA ALA A 119 144.41 -82.44 33.67
C ALA A 119 143.16 -81.56 33.79
N ASN A 120 143.25 -80.30 33.35
CA ASN A 120 142.12 -79.39 33.30
C ASN A 120 141.08 -79.88 32.29
N ARG A 121 141.48 -80.47 31.15
CA ARG A 121 140.53 -81.11 30.23
C ARG A 121 139.66 -82.17 30.90
N ARG A 122 140.22 -83.11 31.69
CA ARG A 122 139.39 -84.13 32.37
C ARG A 122 138.47 -83.53 33.43
N ARG A 123 138.96 -82.56 34.20
CA ARG A 123 138.11 -81.81 35.15
C ARG A 123 137.04 -81.00 34.45
N PHE A 124 137.30 -80.53 33.23
CA PHE A 124 136.35 -79.81 32.39
C PHE A 124 135.38 -80.77 31.69
N GLU A 125 135.79 -82.00 31.36
CA GLU A 125 134.90 -83.09 30.92
C GLU A 125 134.01 -83.57 32.08
N GLU A 126 134.54 -83.67 33.30
CA GLU A 126 133.78 -83.95 34.53
C GLU A 126 132.79 -82.80 34.86
N VAL A 127 133.23 -81.54 34.78
CA VAL A 127 132.36 -80.36 34.99
C VAL A 127 131.35 -80.20 33.85
N LEU A 128 131.70 -80.47 32.60
CA LEU A 128 130.76 -80.50 31.48
C LEU A 128 129.74 -81.63 31.65
N HIS A 129 130.14 -82.81 32.11
CA HIS A 129 129.22 -83.91 32.35
C HIS A 129 128.26 -83.60 33.51
N VAL A 130 128.76 -83.03 34.61
CA VAL A 130 127.90 -82.52 35.71
C VAL A 130 127.02 -81.37 35.24
N ALA A 131 127.50 -80.49 34.37
CA ALA A 131 126.71 -79.40 33.78
C ALA A 131 125.68 -79.90 32.75
N GLU A 132 125.97 -80.98 32.02
CA GLU A 132 125.05 -81.66 31.10
C GLU A 132 123.98 -82.42 31.88
N GLU A 133 124.33 -83.11 32.98
CA GLU A 133 123.37 -83.70 33.90
C GLU A 133 122.50 -82.63 34.57
N GLN A 134 123.10 -81.52 35.05
CA GLN A 134 122.33 -80.40 35.62
C GLN A 134 121.46 -79.69 34.58
N ALA A 135 121.95 -79.45 33.36
CA ALA A 135 121.15 -78.91 32.26
C ALA A 135 120.02 -79.87 31.88
N SER A 136 120.29 -81.17 31.83
CA SER A 136 119.26 -82.19 31.58
C SER A 136 118.21 -82.22 32.69
N LEU A 137 118.60 -82.08 33.96
CA LEU A 137 117.70 -81.98 35.11
C LEU A 137 116.92 -80.66 35.15
N LEU A 138 117.52 -79.55 34.72
CA LEU A 138 116.88 -78.25 34.59
C LEU A 138 115.88 -78.25 33.43
N ILE A 139 116.24 -78.79 32.26
CA ILE A 139 115.33 -78.95 31.11
C ILE A 139 114.17 -79.85 31.48
N LYS A 140 114.40 -80.97 32.18
CA LYS A 140 113.33 -81.86 32.68
C LYS A 140 112.44 -81.18 33.73
N ASN A 141 112.99 -80.34 34.62
CA ASN A 141 112.17 -79.55 35.55
C ASN A 141 111.38 -78.47 34.81
N ALA A 142 112.00 -77.77 33.85
CA ALA A 142 111.37 -76.73 33.06
C ALA A 142 110.24 -77.29 32.18
N SER A 143 110.40 -78.48 31.58
CA SER A 143 109.32 -79.14 30.85
C SER A 143 108.19 -79.55 31.79
N ILE A 144 108.49 -80.19 32.93
CA ILE A 144 107.48 -80.56 33.94
C ILE A 144 106.76 -79.32 34.52
N GLN A 145 107.45 -78.18 34.63
CA GLN A 145 106.84 -76.91 35.04
C GLN A 145 105.98 -76.30 33.93
N ALA A 146 106.44 -76.32 32.67
CA ALA A 146 105.67 -75.86 31.52
C ALA A 146 104.42 -76.71 31.30
N ASP A 147 104.52 -78.04 31.38
CA ASP A 147 103.38 -78.97 31.29
C ASP A 147 102.33 -78.66 32.36
N ARG A 148 102.76 -78.45 33.62
CA ARG A 148 101.87 -78.06 34.72
C ARG A 148 101.25 -76.67 34.54
N LEU A 149 102.00 -75.70 34.00
CA LEU A 149 101.48 -74.36 33.71
C LEU A 149 100.48 -74.39 32.56
N LEU A 150 100.70 -75.22 31.53
CA LEU A 150 99.76 -75.45 30.43
C LEU A 150 98.51 -76.19 30.92
N GLU A 151 98.65 -77.21 31.76
CA GLU A 151 97.51 -77.92 32.35
C GLU A 151 96.67 -77.00 33.25
N ALA A 152 97.33 -76.18 34.09
CA ALA A 152 96.65 -75.17 34.91
C ALA A 152 95.96 -74.08 34.06
N ALA A 153 96.64 -73.55 33.03
CA ALA A 153 96.06 -72.55 32.12
C ALA A 153 94.89 -73.12 31.31
N HIS A 154 94.99 -74.37 30.85
CA HIS A 154 93.86 -75.05 30.19
C HIS A 154 92.69 -75.26 31.15
N ALA A 155 92.93 -75.66 32.40
CA ALA A 155 91.88 -75.75 33.41
C ALA A 155 91.22 -74.39 33.67
N GLU A 156 92.01 -73.33 33.84
CA GLU A 156 91.49 -71.96 34.03
C GLU A 156 90.68 -71.46 32.83
N ILE A 157 91.15 -71.73 31.60
CA ILE A 157 90.41 -71.39 30.37
C ILE A 157 89.07 -72.16 30.29
N GLN A 158 89.02 -73.42 30.73
CA GLN A 158 87.76 -74.17 30.77
C GLN A 158 86.82 -73.64 31.85
N THR A 159 87.31 -73.32 33.05
CA THR A 159 86.53 -72.67 34.12
C THR A 159 85.96 -71.34 33.65
N ARG A 160 86.81 -70.42 33.14
CA ARG A 160 86.38 -69.11 32.61
C ARG A 160 85.37 -69.23 31.46
N ARG A 161 85.44 -70.30 30.65
CA ARG A 161 84.44 -70.59 29.60
C ARG A 161 83.12 -71.10 30.17
N GLN A 162 83.14 -71.93 31.21
CA GLN A 162 81.93 -72.40 31.88
C GLN A 162 81.24 -71.27 32.64
N GLU A 163 82.01 -70.40 33.31
CA GLU A 163 81.54 -69.17 33.95
C GLU A 163 80.91 -68.23 32.92
N ALA A 164 81.63 -67.87 31.86
CA ALA A 164 81.11 -66.96 30.82
C ALA A 164 79.90 -67.53 30.05
N GLN A 165 79.80 -68.86 29.90
CA GLN A 165 78.62 -69.51 29.34
C GLN A 165 77.43 -69.44 30.30
N ALA A 166 77.63 -69.73 31.59
CA ALA A 166 76.57 -69.63 32.61
C ALA A 166 76.07 -68.19 32.79
N ASP A 167 76.96 -67.20 32.73
CA ASP A 167 76.61 -65.77 32.74
C ASP A 167 75.81 -65.39 31.49
N ALA A 168 76.23 -65.85 30.30
CA ALA A 168 75.50 -65.60 29.05
C ALA A 168 74.09 -66.22 29.08
N ASP A 169 73.96 -67.47 29.53
CA ASP A 169 72.68 -68.16 29.65
C ASP A 169 71.78 -67.49 30.71
N ALA A 170 72.34 -66.99 31.81
CA ALA A 170 71.61 -66.22 32.83
C ALA A 170 71.14 -64.85 32.31
N ILE A 171 71.94 -64.15 31.49
CA ILE A 171 71.57 -62.89 30.83
C ILE A 171 70.43 -63.14 29.83
N VAL A 172 70.53 -64.21 29.01
CA VAL A 172 69.46 -64.58 28.06
C VAL A 172 68.17 -64.93 28.80
N ALA A 173 68.24 -65.79 29.82
CA ALA A 173 67.05 -66.20 30.60
C ALA A 173 66.37 -65.00 31.29
N ARG A 174 67.15 -64.03 31.80
CA ARG A 174 66.60 -62.77 32.33
C ARG A 174 65.96 -61.94 31.22
N ALA A 175 66.64 -61.73 30.10
CA ALA A 175 66.09 -60.95 28.99
C ALA A 175 64.81 -61.56 28.39
N GLU A 176 64.71 -62.90 28.31
CA GLU A 176 63.51 -63.60 27.88
C GLU A 176 62.36 -63.47 28.90
N HIS A 177 62.65 -63.57 30.20
CA HIS A 177 61.68 -63.35 31.27
C HIS A 177 61.15 -61.91 31.27
N ASP A 178 62.04 -60.92 31.21
CA ASP A 178 61.68 -59.50 31.24
C ASP A 178 60.89 -59.12 29.97
N ALA A 179 61.24 -59.69 28.81
CA ALA A 179 60.46 -59.57 27.57
C ALA A 179 59.08 -60.25 27.64
N GLN A 180 58.93 -61.35 28.40
CA GLN A 180 57.62 -61.97 28.66
C GLN A 180 56.76 -61.12 29.59
N GLN A 181 57.36 -60.50 30.62
CA GLN A 181 56.65 -59.57 31.51
C GLN A 181 56.12 -58.35 30.75
N VAL A 182 56.96 -57.70 29.91
CA VAL A 182 56.54 -56.56 29.09
C VAL A 182 55.40 -56.95 28.13
N ARG A 183 55.49 -58.11 27.48
CA ARG A 183 54.40 -58.61 26.60
C ARG A 183 53.09 -58.81 27.35
N LEU A 184 53.14 -59.39 28.55
CA LEU A 184 51.95 -59.60 29.39
C LEU A 184 51.34 -58.27 29.83
N ALA A 185 52.16 -57.30 30.24
CA ALA A 185 51.71 -55.96 30.59
C ALA A 185 50.98 -55.30 29.40
N THR A 186 51.62 -55.22 28.23
CA THR A 186 51.02 -54.66 27.01
C THR A 186 49.76 -55.41 26.57
N GLU A 187 49.66 -56.72 26.77
CA GLU A 187 48.43 -57.46 26.48
C GLU A 187 47.29 -57.11 27.44
N THR A 188 47.58 -56.95 28.74
CA THR A 188 46.58 -56.50 29.73
C THR A 188 46.14 -55.06 29.50
N GLU A 189 47.07 -54.15 29.19
CA GLU A 189 46.79 -52.75 28.84
C GLU A 189 45.94 -52.65 27.57
N ARG A 190 46.33 -53.35 26.49
CA ARG A 190 45.55 -53.44 25.25
C ARG A 190 44.12 -53.92 25.53
N THR A 191 43.96 -54.97 26.34
CA THR A 191 42.64 -55.52 26.70
C THR A 191 41.82 -54.54 27.54
N ALA A 192 42.45 -53.77 28.43
CA ALA A 192 41.79 -52.72 29.21
C ALA A 192 41.32 -51.55 28.33
N HIS A 193 42.17 -51.07 27.41
CA HIS A 193 41.82 -50.01 26.45
C HIS A 193 40.75 -50.46 25.46
N GLU A 194 40.79 -51.71 24.96
CA GLU A 194 39.72 -52.28 24.13
C GLU A 194 38.38 -52.31 24.90
N ALA A 195 38.38 -52.79 26.15
CA ALA A 195 37.18 -52.80 26.99
C ALA A 195 36.68 -51.39 27.36
N GLN A 196 37.55 -50.37 27.41
CA GLN A 196 37.14 -48.97 27.56
C GLN A 196 36.50 -48.44 26.27
N LEU A 197 37.15 -48.62 25.12
CA LEU A 197 36.65 -48.20 23.81
C LEU A 197 35.31 -48.87 23.47
N GLU A 198 35.09 -50.12 23.86
CA GLU A 198 33.79 -50.79 23.70
C GLU A 198 32.69 -50.13 24.55
N ARG A 199 32.97 -49.78 25.82
CA ARG A 199 32.01 -49.06 26.69
C ARG A 199 31.69 -47.67 26.14
N GLU A 200 32.71 -46.95 25.68
CA GLU A 200 32.54 -45.61 25.10
C GLU A 200 31.74 -45.66 23.80
N ARG A 201 32.00 -46.64 22.93
CA ARG A 201 31.20 -46.90 21.71
C ARG A 201 29.76 -47.28 22.05
N ALA A 202 29.53 -48.12 23.06
CA ALA A 202 28.18 -48.50 23.49
C ALA A 202 27.39 -47.29 24.02
N HIS A 203 28.01 -46.49 24.89
CA HIS A 203 27.43 -45.25 25.44
C HIS A 203 27.22 -44.17 24.36
N ALA A 204 28.09 -44.08 23.35
CA ALA A 204 27.88 -43.22 22.19
C ALA A 204 26.71 -43.69 21.33
N ALA A 205 26.58 -44.99 21.07
CA ALA A 205 25.46 -45.58 20.34
C ALA A 205 24.12 -45.44 21.09
N GLU A 206 24.13 -45.58 22.42
CA GLU A 206 22.99 -45.32 23.28
C GLU A 206 22.55 -43.84 23.20
N LYS A 207 23.48 -42.90 23.27
CA LYS A 207 23.20 -41.46 23.08
C LYS A 207 22.66 -41.12 21.69
N VAL A 208 23.17 -41.75 20.63
CA VAL A 208 22.62 -41.59 19.27
C VAL A 208 21.19 -42.13 19.21
N SER A 209 20.95 -43.34 19.74
CA SER A 209 19.60 -43.93 19.81
C SER A 209 18.61 -43.08 20.62
N GLN A 210 19.05 -42.49 21.74
CA GLN A 210 18.26 -41.54 22.52
C GLN A 210 17.94 -40.28 21.71
N ALA A 211 18.95 -39.66 21.09
CA ALA A 211 18.76 -38.45 20.28
C ALA A 211 17.87 -38.70 19.06
N GLU A 212 17.93 -39.88 18.42
CA GLU A 212 17.03 -40.29 17.35
C GLU A 212 15.58 -40.46 17.82
N GLN A 213 15.37 -41.03 19.02
CA GLN A 213 14.06 -41.17 19.65
C GLN A 213 13.47 -39.82 20.05
N GLU A 214 14.27 -38.92 20.64
CA GLU A 214 13.86 -37.54 20.97
C GLU A 214 13.55 -36.74 19.70
N ALA A 215 14.39 -36.83 18.66
CA ALA A 215 14.13 -36.20 17.37
C ALA A 215 12.92 -36.81 16.64
N ALA A 216 12.56 -38.08 16.88
CA ALA A 216 11.31 -38.67 16.40
C ALA A 216 10.11 -38.12 17.19
N ALA A 217 10.20 -38.05 18.52
CA ALA A 217 9.15 -37.48 19.37
C ALA A 217 8.82 -36.03 18.98
N ILE A 218 9.84 -35.17 18.91
CA ILE A 218 9.74 -33.75 18.52
C ILE A 218 9.10 -33.59 17.14
N ARG A 219 9.45 -34.45 16.16
CA ARG A 219 8.80 -34.46 14.83
C ARG A 219 7.31 -34.80 14.94
N THR A 220 6.94 -35.88 15.63
CA THR A 220 5.51 -36.24 15.76
C THR A 220 4.70 -35.21 16.55
N GLU A 221 5.31 -34.49 17.50
CA GLU A 221 4.66 -33.39 18.21
C GLU A 221 4.50 -32.15 17.31
N SER A 222 5.54 -31.80 16.55
CA SER A 222 5.50 -30.72 15.56
C SER A 222 4.45 -30.98 14.47
N GLU A 223 4.33 -32.21 14.00
CA GLU A 223 3.30 -32.63 13.03
C GLU A 223 1.88 -32.54 13.61
N LYS A 224 1.67 -32.95 14.87
CA LYS A 224 0.39 -32.78 15.59
C LYS A 224 0.05 -31.30 15.79
N GLY A 225 1.02 -30.48 16.19
CA GLY A 225 0.85 -29.04 16.33
C GLY A 225 0.50 -28.35 15.01
N ALA A 226 1.21 -28.69 13.93
CA ALA A 226 0.91 -28.20 12.58
C ALA A 226 -0.48 -28.65 12.09
N ALA A 227 -0.89 -29.89 12.38
CA ALA A 227 -2.24 -30.38 12.06
C ALA A 227 -3.33 -29.65 12.88
N ALA A 228 -3.09 -29.39 14.17
CA ALA A 228 -3.99 -28.61 15.01
C ALA A 228 -4.15 -27.17 14.52
N LEU A 229 -3.05 -26.49 14.19
CA LEU A 229 -3.07 -25.14 13.62
C LEU A 229 -3.79 -25.08 12.26
N ARG A 230 -3.56 -26.06 11.37
CA ARG A 230 -4.30 -26.16 10.10
C ARG A 230 -5.81 -26.35 10.33
N SER A 231 -6.20 -27.14 11.33
CA SER A 231 -7.61 -27.37 11.69
C SER A 231 -8.27 -26.13 12.31
N LEU A 232 -7.51 -25.37 13.11
CA LEU A 232 -7.95 -24.09 13.68
C LEU A 232 -8.15 -23.04 12.57
N VAL A 233 -7.15 -22.81 11.73
CA VAL A 233 -7.23 -21.85 10.61
C VAL A 233 -8.34 -22.24 9.63
N ALA A 234 -8.52 -23.53 9.33
CA ALA A 234 -9.64 -23.99 8.49
C ALA A 234 -11.00 -23.54 9.07
N ARG A 235 -11.24 -23.80 10.36
CA ARG A 235 -12.49 -23.39 11.04
C ARG A 235 -12.67 -21.88 11.08
N GLU A 236 -11.60 -21.12 11.33
CA GLU A 236 -11.65 -19.65 11.32
C GLU A 236 -11.98 -19.13 9.92
N THR A 237 -11.42 -19.73 8.85
CA THR A 237 -11.78 -19.35 7.47
C THR A 237 -13.19 -19.78 7.06
N GLU A 238 -13.70 -20.92 7.57
CA GLU A 238 -15.09 -21.34 7.38
C GLU A 238 -16.07 -20.42 8.12
N GLN A 239 -15.75 -20.01 9.35
CA GLN A 239 -16.54 -19.06 10.14
C GLN A 239 -16.55 -17.67 9.49
N ALA A 240 -15.39 -17.09 9.19
CA ALA A 240 -15.30 -15.77 8.54
C ALA A 240 -16.00 -15.76 7.17
N ARG A 241 -15.98 -16.88 6.45
CA ARG A 241 -16.76 -17.06 5.23
C ARG A 241 -18.27 -17.10 5.50
N ALA A 242 -18.73 -17.82 6.52
CA ALA A 242 -20.15 -17.86 6.89
C ALA A 242 -20.66 -16.47 7.29
N GLU A 243 -19.91 -15.75 8.12
CA GLU A 243 -20.19 -14.36 8.53
C GLU A 243 -20.26 -13.42 7.31
N ALA A 244 -19.32 -13.54 6.36
CA ALA A 244 -19.35 -12.76 5.12
C ALA A 244 -20.54 -13.13 4.21
N GLU A 245 -20.88 -14.42 4.09
CA GLU A 245 -22.06 -14.85 3.32
C GLU A 245 -23.37 -14.40 3.98
N GLU A 246 -23.44 -14.28 5.31
CA GLU A 246 -24.58 -13.72 6.04
C GLU A 246 -24.68 -12.20 5.89
N ALA A 247 -23.58 -11.46 5.99
CA ALA A 247 -23.55 -10.03 5.70
C ALA A 247 -23.99 -9.71 4.26
N VAL A 248 -23.58 -10.52 3.28
CA VAL A 248 -24.04 -10.38 1.87
C VAL A 248 -25.53 -10.71 1.71
N ARG A 249 -26.10 -11.63 2.50
CA ARG A 249 -27.55 -11.87 2.53
C ARG A 249 -28.29 -10.68 3.14
N GLU A 250 -27.81 -10.12 4.24
CA GLU A 250 -28.42 -8.95 4.87
C GLU A 250 -28.39 -7.72 3.95
N LEU A 251 -27.26 -7.43 3.32
CA LEU A 251 -27.14 -6.32 2.35
C LEU A 251 -28.10 -6.49 1.17
N ARG A 252 -28.34 -7.71 0.69
CA ARG A 252 -29.34 -8.00 -0.36
C ARG A 252 -30.77 -7.79 0.13
N MET A 253 -31.10 -8.16 1.36
CA MET A 253 -32.42 -7.89 1.94
C MET A 253 -32.67 -6.38 2.05
N ARG A 254 -31.70 -5.63 2.61
CA ARG A 254 -31.78 -4.17 2.70
C ARG A 254 -31.89 -3.51 1.31
N ALA A 255 -31.19 -4.02 0.30
CA ALA A 255 -31.30 -3.53 -1.08
C ALA A 255 -32.73 -3.72 -1.64
N LEU A 256 -33.34 -4.89 -1.44
CA LEU A 256 -34.73 -5.14 -1.85
C LEU A 256 -35.74 -4.26 -1.08
N GLU A 257 -35.52 -4.02 0.21
CA GLU A 257 -36.31 -3.08 1.02
C GLU A 257 -36.18 -1.64 0.51
N PHE A 258 -34.98 -1.21 0.09
CA PHE A 258 -34.77 0.09 -0.53
C PHE A 258 -35.42 0.20 -1.91
N GLU A 259 -35.29 -0.82 -2.76
CA GLU A 259 -35.97 -0.90 -4.07
C GLU A 259 -37.50 -0.81 -3.92
N GLU A 260 -38.10 -1.54 -2.96
CA GLU A 260 -39.53 -1.43 -2.68
C GLU A 260 -39.91 -0.04 -2.13
N SER A 261 -39.09 0.56 -1.28
CA SER A 261 -39.33 1.93 -0.79
C SER A 261 -39.26 2.98 -1.91
N LEU A 262 -38.44 2.72 -2.93
CA LEU A 262 -38.23 3.58 -4.08
C LEU A 262 -39.36 3.44 -5.11
N THR A 263 -39.82 2.21 -5.40
CA THR A 263 -40.97 1.99 -6.30
C THR A 263 -42.25 2.56 -5.69
N ARG A 264 -42.50 2.35 -4.39
CA ARG A 264 -43.64 2.99 -3.69
C ARG A 264 -43.61 4.51 -3.82
N ARG A 265 -42.45 5.15 -3.58
CA ARG A 265 -42.29 6.61 -3.77
C ARG A 265 -42.47 7.06 -5.22
N GLN A 266 -42.05 6.26 -6.19
CA GLN A 266 -42.29 6.53 -7.62
C GLN A 266 -43.77 6.40 -7.98
N ASP A 267 -44.47 5.40 -7.45
CA ASP A 267 -45.91 5.20 -7.68
C ASP A 267 -46.75 6.29 -6.99
N ASP A 268 -46.39 6.69 -5.77
CA ASP A 268 -47.00 7.82 -5.05
C ASP A 268 -46.80 9.13 -5.84
N ALA A 269 -45.57 9.44 -6.25
CA ALA A 269 -45.26 10.64 -7.04
C ALA A 269 -45.93 10.64 -8.43
N GLN A 270 -46.08 9.48 -9.07
CA GLN A 270 -46.85 9.34 -10.32
C GLN A 270 -48.35 9.58 -10.09
N GLN A 271 -48.91 9.10 -8.99
CA GLN A 271 -50.31 9.36 -8.63
C GLN A 271 -50.55 10.84 -8.31
N GLU A 272 -49.66 11.50 -7.56
CA GLU A 272 -49.72 12.94 -7.30
C GLU A 272 -49.59 13.74 -8.61
N PHE A 273 -48.64 13.38 -9.49
CA PHE A 273 -48.49 14.01 -10.80
C PHE A 273 -49.75 13.84 -11.67
N LEU A 274 -50.34 12.65 -11.73
CA LEU A 274 -51.58 12.41 -12.46
C LEU A 274 -52.78 13.16 -11.85
N MET A 275 -52.86 13.27 -10.52
CA MET A 275 -53.89 14.06 -9.84
C MET A 275 -53.75 15.55 -10.16
N LEU A 276 -52.55 16.10 -10.04
CA LEU A 276 -52.25 17.50 -10.37
C LEU A 276 -52.45 17.79 -11.87
N HIS A 277 -52.07 16.87 -12.76
CA HIS A 277 -52.31 16.98 -14.19
C HIS A 277 -53.81 17.01 -14.51
N ASN A 278 -54.59 16.07 -13.97
CA ASN A 278 -56.04 16.05 -14.15
C ASN A 278 -56.72 17.30 -13.55
N GLN A 279 -56.24 17.81 -12.42
CA GLN A 279 -56.70 19.07 -11.84
C GLN A 279 -56.37 20.27 -12.74
N ALA A 280 -55.18 20.32 -13.32
CA ALA A 280 -54.74 21.36 -14.25
C ALA A 280 -55.53 21.32 -15.57
N VAL A 281 -55.79 20.13 -16.12
CA VAL A 281 -56.65 19.93 -17.29
C VAL A 281 -58.07 20.39 -16.99
N ALA A 282 -58.68 19.94 -15.89
CA ALA A 282 -60.04 20.37 -15.50
C ALA A 282 -60.13 21.87 -15.17
N HIS A 283 -59.01 22.52 -14.80
CA HIS A 283 -58.91 23.96 -14.62
C HIS A 283 -58.81 24.70 -15.97
N ALA A 284 -58.00 24.20 -16.91
CA ALA A 284 -57.91 24.73 -18.27
C ALA A 284 -59.23 24.55 -19.04
N GLU A 285 -59.87 23.38 -18.96
CA GLU A 285 -61.20 23.12 -19.51
C GLU A 285 -62.23 24.10 -18.96
N ARG A 286 -62.22 24.38 -17.64
CA ARG A 286 -63.09 25.40 -17.05
C ARG A 286 -62.81 26.80 -17.62
N ILE A 287 -61.55 27.24 -17.66
CA ILE A 287 -61.18 28.53 -18.25
C ILE A 287 -61.64 28.63 -19.72
N THR A 288 -61.41 27.60 -20.53
CA THR A 288 -61.87 27.61 -21.93
C THR A 288 -63.40 27.59 -22.06
N LYS A 289 -64.11 26.89 -21.18
CA LYS A 289 -65.58 26.90 -21.15
C LYS A 289 -66.13 28.26 -20.74
N ASP A 290 -65.62 28.84 -19.67
CA ASP A 290 -66.03 30.15 -19.15
C ASP A 290 -65.72 31.26 -20.17
N ALA A 291 -64.55 31.19 -20.85
CA ALA A 291 -64.21 32.07 -21.97
C ALA A 291 -65.15 31.89 -23.18
N ASN A 292 -65.50 30.65 -23.54
CA ASN A 292 -66.48 30.38 -24.60
C ASN A 292 -67.88 30.89 -24.24
N GLU A 293 -68.29 30.82 -22.97
CA GLU A 293 -69.55 31.40 -22.48
C GLU A 293 -69.51 32.94 -22.47
N GLN A 294 -68.36 33.55 -22.18
CA GLN A 294 -68.15 34.99 -22.33
C GLN A 294 -68.19 35.43 -23.81
N VAL A 295 -67.61 34.65 -24.73
CA VAL A 295 -67.70 34.89 -26.18
C VAL A 295 -69.15 34.70 -26.68
N ALA A 296 -69.85 33.65 -26.26
CA ALA A 296 -71.24 33.42 -26.64
C ALA A 296 -72.17 34.53 -26.12
N SER A 297 -72.08 34.89 -24.84
CA SER A 297 -72.92 35.94 -24.24
C SER A 297 -72.63 37.35 -24.76
N SER A 298 -71.38 37.64 -25.15
CA SER A 298 -71.03 38.90 -25.83
C SER A 298 -71.49 38.92 -27.30
N LEU A 299 -71.46 37.78 -28.01
CA LEU A 299 -72.10 37.64 -29.32
C LEU A 299 -73.63 37.81 -29.25
N GLU A 300 -74.30 37.20 -28.27
CA GLU A 300 -75.73 37.44 -28.02
C GLU A 300 -76.03 38.88 -27.63
N HIS A 301 -75.13 39.55 -26.89
CA HIS A 301 -75.29 40.95 -26.54
C HIS A 301 -75.17 41.85 -27.79
N ALA A 302 -74.16 41.60 -28.63
CA ALA A 302 -74.00 42.26 -29.92
C ALA A 302 -75.22 42.04 -30.82
N GLN A 303 -75.69 40.80 -30.98
CA GLN A 303 -76.90 40.48 -31.75
C GLN A 303 -78.15 41.19 -31.21
N ARG A 304 -78.32 41.28 -29.88
CA ARG A 304 -79.43 42.04 -29.26
C ARG A 304 -79.30 43.55 -29.46
N ILE A 305 -78.09 44.09 -29.56
CA ILE A 305 -77.86 45.49 -29.93
C ILE A 305 -78.19 45.71 -31.42
N THR A 306 -77.70 44.84 -32.32
CA THR A 306 -77.99 44.92 -33.76
C THR A 306 -79.49 44.80 -34.03
N ALA A 307 -80.19 43.84 -33.44
CA ALA A 307 -81.64 43.70 -33.59
C ALA A 307 -82.41 44.94 -33.10
N LYS A 308 -82.00 45.53 -31.97
CA LYS A 308 -82.55 46.81 -31.51
C LYS A 308 -82.24 47.97 -32.47
N ALA A 309 -81.04 48.01 -33.05
CA ALA A 309 -80.66 49.03 -34.02
C ALA A 309 -81.47 48.90 -35.32
N ASP A 310 -81.69 47.68 -35.81
CA ASP A 310 -82.56 47.38 -36.94
C ASP A 310 -84.01 47.80 -36.66
N ASP A 311 -84.53 47.53 -35.46
CA ASP A 311 -85.89 47.95 -35.07
C ASP A 311 -86.01 49.47 -34.87
N PHE A 312 -84.96 50.14 -34.36
CA PHE A 312 -84.90 51.60 -34.34
C PHE A 312 -84.84 52.20 -35.75
N ASP A 313 -84.07 51.63 -36.67
CA ASP A 313 -84.03 52.06 -38.08
C ASP A 313 -85.39 51.83 -38.78
N ARG A 314 -86.03 50.68 -38.57
CA ARG A 314 -87.41 50.42 -39.04
C ARG A 314 -88.40 51.45 -38.50
N LEU A 315 -88.34 51.75 -37.20
CA LEU A 315 -89.20 52.75 -36.55
C LEU A 315 -88.94 54.15 -37.09
N MET A 316 -87.67 54.56 -37.24
CA MET A 316 -87.30 55.86 -37.79
C MET A 316 -87.72 56.01 -39.25
N ARG A 317 -87.59 54.97 -40.08
CA ARG A 317 -88.09 54.95 -41.47
C ARG A 317 -89.61 55.04 -41.52
N ALA A 318 -90.32 54.32 -40.65
CA ALA A 318 -91.78 54.40 -40.57
C ALA A 318 -92.26 55.78 -40.08
N GLN A 319 -91.56 56.37 -39.10
CA GLN A 319 -91.83 57.72 -38.61
C GLN A 319 -91.54 58.78 -39.67
N ALA A 320 -90.46 58.64 -40.45
CA ALA A 320 -90.16 59.50 -41.59
C ALA A 320 -91.28 59.43 -42.65
N GLN A 321 -91.71 58.22 -43.03
CA GLN A 321 -92.84 58.02 -43.96
C GLN A 321 -94.16 58.60 -43.42
N GLN A 322 -94.41 58.54 -42.11
CA GLN A 322 -95.55 59.20 -41.49
C GLN A 322 -95.44 60.73 -41.58
N ILE A 323 -94.26 61.31 -41.28
CA ILE A 323 -94.02 62.76 -41.37
C ILE A 323 -94.15 63.25 -42.83
N GLU A 324 -93.67 62.48 -43.81
CA GLU A 324 -93.86 62.75 -45.25
C GLU A 324 -95.35 62.71 -45.64
N ALA A 325 -96.09 61.69 -45.20
CA ALA A 325 -97.53 61.58 -45.46
C ALA A 325 -98.31 62.74 -44.82
N ASP A 326 -97.99 63.10 -43.58
CA ASP A 326 -98.59 64.23 -42.87
C ASP A 326 -98.28 65.57 -43.55
N ALA A 327 -97.04 65.76 -44.02
CA ALA A 327 -96.64 66.93 -44.79
C ALA A 327 -97.41 67.01 -46.13
N HIS A 328 -97.58 65.89 -46.83
CA HIS A 328 -98.40 65.81 -48.04
C HIS A 328 -99.89 66.09 -47.78
N LEU A 329 -100.45 65.63 -46.66
CA LEU A 329 -101.84 65.94 -46.27
C LEU A 329 -101.99 67.43 -45.94
N LYS A 330 -101.10 68.00 -45.12
CA LYS A 330 -101.08 69.44 -44.79
C LYS A 330 -100.89 70.31 -46.03
N ALA A 331 -100.05 69.89 -46.99
CA ALA A 331 -99.87 70.59 -48.26
C ALA A 331 -101.13 70.54 -49.14
N ARG A 332 -101.83 69.40 -49.23
CA ARG A 332 -103.12 69.30 -49.92
C ARG A 332 -104.18 70.17 -49.26
N GLU A 333 -104.30 70.13 -47.94
CA GLU A 333 -105.25 70.94 -47.19
C GLU A 333 -104.99 72.45 -47.35
N GLN A 334 -103.73 72.89 -47.39
CA GLN A 334 -103.36 74.27 -47.73
C GLN A 334 -103.77 74.64 -49.17
N LEU A 335 -103.53 73.76 -50.15
CA LEU A 335 -103.94 73.98 -51.54
C LEU A 335 -105.47 74.05 -51.71
N ASP A 336 -106.22 73.21 -50.99
CA ASP A 336 -107.68 73.21 -51.04
C ASP A 336 -108.28 74.41 -50.26
N ARG A 337 -107.70 74.81 -49.11
CA ARG A 337 -108.03 76.09 -48.47
C ARG A 337 -107.73 77.29 -49.37
N ALA A 338 -106.65 77.25 -50.15
CA ALA A 338 -106.34 78.29 -51.13
C ALA A 338 -107.34 78.30 -52.30
N ARG A 339 -107.74 77.13 -52.82
CA ARG A 339 -108.81 76.99 -53.84
C ARG A 339 -110.15 77.53 -53.37
N VAL A 340 -110.58 77.19 -52.14
CA VAL A 340 -111.85 77.69 -51.57
C VAL A 340 -111.81 79.21 -51.41
N ARG A 341 -110.70 79.79 -50.92
CA ARG A 341 -110.53 81.25 -50.88
C ARG A 341 -110.53 81.89 -52.27
N ALA A 342 -109.86 81.28 -53.25
CA ALA A 342 -109.87 81.77 -54.62
C ALA A 342 -111.28 81.74 -55.23
N GLN A 343 -112.06 80.67 -54.98
CA GLN A 343 -113.46 80.58 -55.41
C GLN A 343 -114.33 81.64 -54.71
N GLN A 344 -114.18 81.85 -53.40
CA GLN A 344 -114.89 82.92 -52.68
C GLN A 344 -114.56 84.32 -53.23
N ILE A 345 -113.31 84.58 -53.63
CA ILE A 345 -112.92 85.83 -54.28
C ILE A 345 -113.57 85.95 -55.67
N ILE A 346 -113.61 84.87 -56.46
CA ILE A 346 -114.34 84.84 -57.74
C ILE A 346 -115.84 85.10 -57.54
N ASP A 347 -116.49 84.37 -56.63
CA ASP A 347 -117.92 84.47 -56.38
C ASP A 347 -118.33 85.87 -55.91
N THR A 348 -117.55 86.49 -55.00
CA THR A 348 -117.79 87.86 -54.54
C THR A 348 -117.56 88.90 -55.63
N VAL A 349 -116.53 88.75 -56.49
CA VAL A 349 -116.32 89.62 -57.66
C VAL A 349 -117.45 89.47 -58.69
N THR A 350 -117.94 88.24 -58.92
CA THR A 350 -119.05 87.98 -59.86
C THR A 350 -120.35 88.56 -59.33
N ALA A 351 -120.66 88.37 -58.04
CA ALA A 351 -121.84 88.95 -57.40
C ALA A 351 -121.81 90.49 -57.38
N HIS A 352 -120.64 91.10 -57.14
CA HIS A 352 -120.48 92.56 -57.25
C HIS A 352 -120.69 93.04 -58.69
N SER A 353 -120.16 92.32 -59.68
CA SER A 353 -120.33 92.63 -61.11
C SER A 353 -121.79 92.54 -61.56
N GLU A 354 -122.52 91.50 -61.15
CA GLU A 354 -123.97 91.41 -61.40
C GLU A 354 -124.77 92.51 -60.68
N SER A 355 -124.37 92.89 -59.46
CA SER A 355 -125.03 93.96 -58.70
C SER A 355 -124.90 95.31 -59.42
N VAL A 356 -123.67 95.65 -59.87
CA VAL A 356 -123.40 96.86 -60.65
C VAL A 356 -124.14 96.85 -62.00
N LEU A 357 -124.27 95.69 -62.65
CA LEU A 357 -125.08 95.54 -63.86
C LEU A 357 -126.58 95.77 -63.59
N ARG A 358 -127.15 95.22 -62.51
CA ARG A 358 -128.56 95.42 -62.15
C ARG A 358 -128.87 96.87 -61.79
N ASP A 359 -128.02 97.53 -60.99
CA ASP A 359 -128.19 98.94 -60.62
C ASP A 359 -128.06 99.88 -61.84
N ALA A 360 -127.18 99.55 -62.79
CA ALA A 360 -127.10 100.22 -64.07
C ALA A 360 -128.37 100.01 -64.93
N GLU A 361 -128.88 98.78 -65.03
CA GLU A 361 -130.13 98.47 -65.74
C GLU A 361 -131.31 99.24 -65.14
N ASP A 362 -131.51 99.19 -63.82
CA ASP A 362 -132.63 99.85 -63.15
C ASP A 362 -132.56 101.38 -63.27
N ARG A 363 -131.37 101.99 -63.28
CA ARG A 363 -131.21 103.40 -63.70
C ARG A 363 -131.76 103.65 -65.11
N THR A 364 -131.50 102.77 -66.09
CA THR A 364 -132.08 102.96 -67.45
C THR A 364 -133.59 102.72 -67.51
N ARG A 365 -134.15 101.87 -66.64
CA ARG A 365 -135.60 101.66 -66.51
C ARG A 365 -136.26 102.89 -65.89
N GLN A 366 -135.67 103.46 -64.84
CA GLN A 366 -136.14 104.66 -64.15
C GLN A 366 -136.12 105.90 -65.07
N LEU A 367 -135.07 106.06 -65.89
CA LEU A 367 -135.00 107.14 -66.88
C LEU A 367 -136.08 107.01 -67.98
N ARG A 368 -136.38 105.80 -68.46
CA ARG A 368 -137.52 105.57 -69.39
C ARG A 368 -138.87 105.88 -68.72
N TRP A 369 -139.04 105.48 -67.46
CA TRP A 369 -140.27 105.77 -66.70
C TRP A 369 -140.48 107.28 -66.53
N GLN A 370 -139.42 108.04 -66.23
CA GLN A 370 -139.47 109.51 -66.13
C GLN A 370 -139.85 110.18 -67.47
N GLN A 371 -139.39 109.68 -68.62
CA GLN A 371 -139.85 110.18 -69.93
C GLN A 371 -141.34 109.91 -70.19
N HIS A 372 -141.85 108.75 -69.75
CA HIS A 372 -143.27 108.41 -69.88
C HIS A 372 -144.14 109.30 -68.96
N GLN A 373 -143.69 109.54 -67.73
CA GLN A 373 -144.33 110.48 -66.79
C GLN A 373 -144.37 111.91 -67.35
N LEU A 374 -143.26 112.43 -67.91
CA LEU A 374 -143.24 113.74 -68.58
C LEU A 374 -144.22 113.83 -69.75
N THR A 375 -144.42 112.73 -70.48
CA THR A 375 -145.40 112.67 -71.58
C THR A 375 -146.84 112.72 -71.05
N SER A 376 -147.14 111.99 -69.98
CA SER A 376 -148.45 112.00 -69.30
C SER A 376 -148.78 113.38 -68.71
N PHE A 377 -147.81 114.01 -68.04
CA PHE A 377 -147.96 115.31 -67.41
C PHE A 377 -148.28 116.41 -68.44
N MET A 378 -147.69 116.34 -69.64
CA MET A 378 -148.00 117.27 -70.74
C MET A 378 -149.41 117.08 -71.35
N SER A 379 -150.06 115.94 -71.14
CA SER A 379 -151.50 115.78 -71.39
C SER A 379 -152.36 116.33 -70.25
N GLU A 380 -152.05 116.01 -69.00
CA GLU A 380 -152.80 116.50 -67.83
C GLU A 380 -152.77 118.03 -67.72
N VAL A 381 -151.63 118.69 -68.01
CA VAL A 381 -151.51 120.15 -68.04
C VAL A 381 -152.43 120.83 -69.07
N ARG A 382 -152.90 120.11 -70.11
CA ARG A 382 -153.91 120.64 -71.05
C ARG A 382 -155.32 120.66 -70.46
N GLU A 383 -155.62 119.73 -69.56
CA GLU A 383 -156.92 119.63 -68.88
C GLU A 383 -156.94 120.44 -67.57
N LEU A 384 -155.80 120.50 -66.88
CA LEU A 384 -155.58 121.30 -65.67
C LEU A 384 -155.39 122.82 -65.93
N MET A 385 -155.46 123.27 -67.19
CA MET A 385 -155.77 124.67 -67.54
C MET A 385 -157.20 125.12 -67.11
N ARG A 386 -157.89 124.31 -66.29
CA ARG A 386 -159.13 124.60 -65.57
C ARG A 386 -159.02 124.44 -64.03
N GLY A 387 -157.85 124.09 -63.49
CA GLY A 387 -157.63 123.87 -62.05
C GLY A 387 -156.25 124.35 -61.59
N GLU A 388 -156.21 125.48 -60.90
CA GLU A 388 -154.97 126.22 -60.60
C GLU A 388 -154.20 125.72 -59.35
N ALA A 389 -152.90 126.07 -59.25
CA ALA A 389 -152.03 126.12 -58.04
C ALA A 389 -151.20 124.89 -57.54
N ALA A 390 -150.00 124.73 -58.12
CA ALA A 390 -148.64 124.82 -57.50
C ALA A 390 -148.14 124.02 -56.23
N GLY A 391 -146.90 123.47 -56.29
CA GLY A 391 -145.79 123.85 -55.36
C GLY A 391 -144.85 122.81 -54.63
N GLY A 392 -143.57 122.65 -55.08
CA GLY A 392 -142.30 122.35 -54.30
C GLY A 392 -142.06 121.02 -53.51
N ALA A 393 -140.91 120.70 -52.85
CA ALA A 393 -139.44 120.96 -53.01
C ALA A 393 -138.50 120.26 -51.92
N GLU A 394 -137.18 120.00 -52.19
CA GLU A 394 -135.97 119.76 -51.27
C GLU A 394 -135.82 118.48 -50.33
N THR A 395 -134.74 118.10 -49.55
CA THR A 395 -133.20 117.96 -49.52
C THR A 395 -132.74 117.13 -48.25
N ALA A 396 -131.50 116.71 -47.82
CA ALA A 396 -130.11 116.30 -48.29
C ALA A 396 -129.20 115.71 -47.10
N LYS A 397 -127.88 115.35 -47.29
CA LYS A 397 -126.75 114.89 -46.32
C LYS A 397 -126.48 113.34 -46.13
N ALA A 398 -125.46 112.76 -45.43
CA ALA A 398 -123.98 112.91 -45.08
C ALA A 398 -123.55 111.78 -44.03
N SER A 399 -122.32 111.40 -43.54
CA SER A 399 -120.83 111.50 -43.80
C SER A 399 -119.96 110.59 -42.82
N ASP A 400 -118.59 110.54 -42.93
CA ASP A 400 -117.51 110.15 -41.91
C ASP A 400 -117.28 108.62 -41.50
N ALA A 401 -116.24 108.04 -40.80
CA ALA A 401 -114.76 108.17 -40.42
C ALA A 401 -114.33 106.95 -39.47
N ASP A 402 -113.12 106.49 -38.98
CA ASP A 402 -111.61 106.38 -39.21
C ASP A 402 -111.01 105.26 -38.20
N GLU A 403 -109.77 104.87 -37.76
CA GLU A 403 -108.28 105.20 -37.83
C GLU A 403 -107.29 104.08 -37.18
N SER A 404 -105.92 104.18 -37.32
CA SER A 404 -104.68 103.69 -36.55
C SER A 404 -104.16 102.20 -36.25
N ALA A 405 -102.95 102.04 -35.61
CA ALA A 405 -102.06 100.82 -35.45
C ALA A 405 -100.94 100.86 -34.32
N THR A 406 -100.18 99.75 -34.00
CA THR A 406 -99.06 99.66 -32.96
C THR A 406 -98.01 98.46 -33.06
N LEU A 407 -97.05 98.32 -32.09
CA LEU A 407 -95.82 97.44 -32.01
C LEU A 407 -95.63 96.69 -30.63
N ASP A 408 -94.41 96.15 -30.33
CA ASP A 408 -93.79 95.70 -29.02
C ASP A 408 -93.94 94.20 -28.56
N GLU A 409 -93.22 93.60 -27.58
CA GLU A 409 -91.75 93.46 -27.21
C GLU A 409 -91.53 92.30 -26.15
N ASP A 410 -90.31 92.09 -25.57
CA ASP A 410 -89.91 91.27 -24.37
C ASP A 410 -89.99 89.69 -24.35
N ALA A 411 -89.33 88.89 -23.45
CA ALA A 411 -88.00 88.91 -22.76
C ALA A 411 -87.71 87.65 -21.86
N SER A 412 -86.44 87.46 -21.39
CA SER A 412 -85.94 86.57 -20.28
C SER A 412 -85.92 85.03 -20.49
N SER A 413 -84.96 84.14 -20.12
CA SER A 413 -83.77 83.98 -19.22
C SER A 413 -83.97 83.02 -18.01
N VAL A 414 -83.00 82.14 -17.64
CA VAL A 414 -82.05 82.22 -16.47
C VAL A 414 -81.04 81.01 -16.45
N THR A 415 -79.95 81.15 -15.67
CA THR A 415 -78.62 80.47 -15.45
C THR A 415 -78.59 78.97 -15.00
N GLU A 416 -77.48 78.25 -14.62
CA GLU A 416 -76.09 78.60 -14.16
C GLU A 416 -74.99 77.47 -14.27
N ALA A 417 -73.78 77.71 -13.73
CA ALA A 417 -72.48 76.94 -13.73
C ALA A 417 -72.48 75.56 -12.98
N ALA A 418 -71.57 74.56 -13.12
CA ALA A 418 -70.10 74.43 -13.37
C ALA A 418 -69.18 74.70 -12.13
N PRO A 419 -67.90 74.21 -11.97
CA PRO A 419 -67.04 73.32 -12.81
C PRO A 419 -66.22 72.22 -12.00
N GLY A 420 -65.16 71.59 -12.58
CA GLY A 420 -64.14 70.78 -11.84
C GLY A 420 -62.97 70.19 -12.67
N PHE A 421 -61.73 70.17 -12.13
CA PHE A 421 -60.50 69.48 -12.64
C PHE A 421 -60.36 68.07 -11.97
N GLY A 422 -59.55 67.05 -12.34
CA GLY A 422 -58.24 66.92 -13.04
C GLY A 422 -57.07 66.73 -12.03
N PRO A 423 -55.90 66.06 -12.30
CA PRO A 423 -55.45 65.20 -13.44
C PRO A 423 -54.63 63.91 -13.03
N ALA A 424 -54.11 63.14 -14.02
CA ALA A 424 -52.85 62.31 -14.04
C ALA A 424 -52.60 61.19 -12.96
N ASP A 425 -51.59 60.29 -12.99
CA ASP A 425 -50.41 60.02 -13.85
C ASP A 425 -49.82 58.57 -13.59
N VAL A 426 -48.93 58.03 -14.47
CA VAL A 426 -47.80 57.04 -14.19
C VAL A 426 -48.11 55.64 -13.57
N GLU A 427 -47.42 54.49 -13.77
CA GLU A 427 -46.57 53.81 -14.80
C GLU A 427 -46.56 52.27 -14.49
N PRO A 428 -45.98 51.37 -15.32
CA PRO A 428 -45.95 49.91 -15.06
C PRO A 428 -44.68 49.40 -14.36
N ASP A 429 -44.81 48.31 -13.57
CA ASP A 429 -43.70 47.56 -12.95
C ASP A 429 -43.29 46.30 -13.75
N LEU A 430 -42.09 45.79 -13.48
CA LEU A 430 -41.31 44.91 -14.36
C LEU A 430 -41.33 43.41 -14.02
N ASP A 431 -40.98 42.59 -15.02
CA ASP A 431 -40.53 41.21 -14.83
C ASP A 431 -39.19 41.14 -14.08
N ASP A 432 -38.99 40.10 -13.27
CA ASP A 432 -37.68 39.49 -13.05
C ASP A 432 -37.82 37.97 -12.93
N VAL A 433 -36.88 37.22 -13.51
CA VAL A 433 -36.95 35.76 -13.68
C VAL A 433 -35.61 35.13 -13.32
N ALA A 434 -35.60 34.36 -12.24
CA ALA A 434 -34.42 33.64 -11.76
C ALA A 434 -34.77 32.18 -11.44
N GLU A 435 -34.54 31.28 -12.39
CA GLU A 435 -34.40 29.84 -12.10
C GLU A 435 -32.95 29.53 -11.66
N PRO A 436 -32.74 28.52 -10.78
CA PRO A 436 -31.42 28.11 -10.30
C PRO A 436 -30.81 26.97 -11.13
N ASP A 437 -29.49 26.80 -11.13
CA ASP A 437 -28.84 25.58 -11.64
C ASP A 437 -27.43 25.35 -11.03
N ALA A 438 -26.85 24.19 -11.34
CA ALA A 438 -25.46 23.76 -11.21
C ALA A 438 -24.96 23.38 -9.80
N VAL A 439 -25.24 22.13 -9.44
CA VAL A 439 -24.47 21.28 -8.51
C VAL A 439 -23.00 21.15 -8.96
N ALA A 440 -22.07 20.96 -8.03
CA ALA A 440 -20.75 20.38 -8.33
C ALA A 440 -20.22 19.58 -7.11
N GLU A 441 -19.85 18.31 -7.34
CA GLU A 441 -19.18 17.42 -6.39
C GLU A 441 -17.68 17.33 -6.74
N THR A 442 -16.82 17.07 -5.74
CA THR A 442 -15.45 16.54 -5.95
C THR A 442 -15.05 15.67 -4.77
N GLU A 443 -14.43 14.52 -5.06
CA GLU A 443 -14.12 13.43 -4.11
C GLU A 443 -12.68 13.50 -3.54
N ASP A 444 -12.45 12.72 -2.48
CA ASP A 444 -11.23 12.01 -2.02
C ASP A 444 -9.80 12.43 -2.45
N GLU A 445 -8.88 12.44 -1.48
CA GLU A 445 -7.95 11.30 -1.25
C GLU A 445 -7.27 11.36 0.14
N PRO A 446 -6.80 10.23 0.72
CA PRO A 446 -6.16 10.18 2.04
C PRO A 446 -4.61 10.16 2.01
N GLU A 447 -3.97 10.81 2.97
CA GLU A 447 -2.50 10.76 3.15
C GLU A 447 -2.04 9.42 3.77
N ALA A 448 -0.94 8.87 3.25
CA ALA A 448 -0.28 7.69 3.78
C ALA A 448 1.26 7.86 3.75
N GLU A 449 1.86 8.22 4.88
CA GLU A 449 3.32 8.26 5.05
C GLU A 449 3.83 7.01 5.77
N ALA A 450 5.01 6.54 5.35
CA ALA A 450 5.72 5.43 5.98
C ALA A 450 7.24 5.59 5.83
N GLU A 451 7.96 5.60 6.95
CA GLU A 451 9.38 5.20 7.16
C GLU A 451 9.65 5.45 8.67
N ALA A 452 10.12 4.50 9.51
CA ALA A 452 11.24 3.57 9.46
C ALA A 452 12.56 4.13 10.04
N GLU A 453 12.58 4.45 11.33
CA GLU A 453 13.80 4.80 12.09
C GLU A 453 13.85 4.11 13.47
N ALA A 454 15.02 4.14 14.13
CA ALA A 454 15.28 3.77 15.53
C ALA A 454 15.23 2.27 15.93
N ALA A 455 15.96 1.42 15.19
CA ALA A 455 16.31 0.05 15.61
C ALA A 455 17.83 -0.10 15.92
N ALA A 456 18.41 0.86 16.65
CA ALA A 456 19.88 0.94 16.83
C ALA A 456 20.34 1.56 18.18
N GLU A 457 19.92 1.00 19.32
CA GLU A 457 20.57 1.33 20.60
C GLU A 457 20.45 0.19 21.64
N ARG A 458 21.34 0.19 22.65
CA ARG A 458 21.35 -0.71 23.83
C ARG A 458 21.72 -2.18 23.58
N SER A 459 22.66 -2.40 22.67
CA SER A 459 23.64 -3.49 22.82
C SER A 459 24.80 -3.05 23.74
N ASP A 460 24.51 -2.62 24.97
CA ASP A 460 25.55 -2.26 25.95
C ASP A 460 25.03 -2.42 27.40
N ALA A 461 25.11 -3.64 27.94
CA ALA A 461 24.84 -3.99 29.34
C ALA A 461 25.24 -5.45 29.66
N ARG A 462 26.52 -5.73 29.90
CA ARG A 462 26.94 -6.97 30.57
C ARG A 462 28.29 -6.86 31.27
#